data_AF-A0A660LI77-F1
#
_entry.id   AF-A0A660LI77-F1
#
_cell.length_a   1.000
_cell.length_b   1.000
_cell.length_c   1.000
_cell.angle_alpha   90.00
_cell.angle_beta   90.00
_cell.angle_gamma   90.00
#
_symmetry.space_group_name_H-M   'P 1'
#
loop_
_entity.id
_entity.type
_entity.pdbx_description
1 polymer ?
#
loop_
_entity_poly.entity_id
_entity_poly.type
_entity_poly.pdbx_seq_one_letter_code
_entity_poly.pdbx_strand_id
1 'polypeptide(L)'
;MHDDVFRYGAAPPGERGAMSHLSGPATDFDRARTPAQWCCLLAGLALLLAGLFGFIADASFSVGNELESGSLLGFAVNGLHNLVHLASGLLLLVASRERTTAKAVAIAFGATYGVVALIGLIDGNDVLGLIPINSADNVLHVGLALIGLVAGLVSRTADRRHSDTVVDRTSPTA
;
A
#
# COMPACT_ATOMS: atom_id res chain seq x y z
N MET A 1 -38.05 66.92 44.42
CA MET A 1 -37.21 65.73 44.64
C MET A 1 -37.99 64.58 43.99
N HIS A 2 -37.70 64.30 42.72
CA HIS A 2 -38.44 63.34 41.89
C HIS A 2 -37.51 62.16 41.59
N ASP A 3 -38.01 60.96 41.89
CA ASP A 3 -37.40 59.67 41.58
C ASP A 3 -37.60 59.32 40.11
N ASP A 4 -36.55 58.99 39.38
CA ASP A 4 -36.63 58.36 38.07
C ASP A 4 -35.90 57.01 38.07
N VAL A 5 -36.71 55.96 38.18
CA VAL A 5 -36.38 54.56 37.97
C VAL A 5 -36.33 54.30 36.46
N PHE A 6 -35.12 54.12 35.90
CA PHE A 6 -34.96 53.71 34.50
C PHE A 6 -34.73 52.20 34.37
N ARG A 7 -35.58 51.62 33.52
CA ARG A 7 -35.83 50.20 33.28
C ARG A 7 -34.70 49.53 32.51
N TYR A 8 -34.43 48.27 32.84
CA TYR A 8 -33.67 47.31 32.03
C TYR A 8 -34.27 47.19 30.62
N GLY A 9 -33.51 47.57 29.60
CA GLY A 9 -33.80 47.24 28.20
C GLY A 9 -33.36 45.81 27.89
N ALA A 10 -34.29 44.99 27.41
CA ALA A 10 -33.99 43.68 26.85
C ALA A 10 -33.15 43.82 25.57
N ALA A 11 -32.10 43.01 25.44
CA ALA A 11 -31.27 42.95 24.24
C ALA A 11 -32.08 42.36 23.06
N PRO A 12 -31.96 42.91 21.84
CA PRO A 12 -32.65 42.38 20.67
C PRO A 12 -32.08 41.01 20.25
N PRO A 13 -32.93 40.05 19.80
CA PRO A 13 -32.45 38.79 19.25
C PRO A 13 -32.04 39.03 17.80
N GLY A 14 -30.73 39.13 17.55
CA GLY A 14 -30.18 39.28 16.21
C GLY A 14 -28.80 38.68 16.11
N GLU A 15 -28.63 37.82 15.11
CA GLU A 15 -27.34 37.34 14.59
C GLU A 15 -26.65 36.22 15.37
N ARG A 16 -27.32 35.05 15.42
CA ARG A 16 -26.57 33.79 15.30
C ARG A 16 -25.92 33.77 13.93
N GLY A 17 -24.70 34.32 13.86
CA GLY A 17 -23.82 34.23 12.72
C GLY A 17 -23.78 32.78 12.23
N ALA A 18 -24.18 32.60 10.97
CA ALA A 18 -23.97 31.37 10.25
C ALA A 18 -22.47 31.05 10.31
N MET A 19 -22.09 30.07 11.15
CA MET A 19 -20.79 29.44 11.08
C MET A 19 -20.76 28.66 9.76
N SER A 20 -20.43 29.37 8.69
CA SER A 20 -20.00 28.79 7.44
C SER A 20 -18.74 28.01 7.75
N HIS A 21 -18.90 26.70 7.98
CA HIS A 21 -17.83 25.74 7.80
C HIS A 21 -17.39 25.87 6.34
N LEU A 22 -16.42 26.75 6.09
CA LEU A 22 -15.65 26.75 4.87
C LEU A 22 -14.86 25.45 4.88
N SER A 23 -15.49 24.37 4.39
CA SER A 23 -14.79 23.21 3.87
C SER A 23 -13.90 23.75 2.75
N GLY A 24 -12.67 24.13 3.12
CA GLY A 24 -11.65 24.49 2.14
C GLY A 24 -11.54 23.32 1.14
N PRO A 25 -11.35 23.61 -0.15
CA PRO A 25 -11.17 22.55 -1.14
C PRO A 25 -10.06 21.64 -0.64
N ALA A 26 -10.37 20.34 -0.44
CA ALA A 26 -9.37 19.33 -0.15
C ALA A 26 -8.23 19.54 -1.14
N THR A 27 -7.06 19.96 -0.65
CA THR A 27 -5.95 20.35 -1.52
C THR A 27 -5.60 19.13 -2.39
N ASP A 28 -5.26 19.32 -3.67
CA ASP A 28 -5.00 18.21 -4.62
C ASP A 28 -4.01 17.15 -4.07
N PHE A 29 -3.18 17.53 -3.10
CA PHE A 29 -2.28 16.66 -2.34
C PHE A 29 -2.99 15.54 -1.54
N ASP A 30 -4.20 15.76 -1.02
CA ASP A 30 -4.98 14.75 -0.28
C ASP A 30 -5.49 13.61 -1.19
N ARG A 31 -5.51 13.86 -2.51
CA ARG A 31 -5.98 12.89 -3.51
C ARG A 31 -4.83 12.21 -4.26
N ALA A 32 -3.58 12.65 -4.08
CA ALA A 32 -2.41 12.06 -4.73
C ALA A 32 -2.05 10.67 -4.15
N ARG A 33 -1.79 9.69 -5.01
CA ARG A 33 -1.38 8.33 -4.62
C ARG A 33 -0.11 8.35 -3.76
N THR A 34 -0.04 7.49 -2.74
CA THR A 34 1.17 7.33 -1.92
C THR A 34 2.30 6.63 -2.69
N PRO A 35 3.57 6.74 -2.24
CA PRO A 35 4.67 5.93 -2.76
C PRO A 35 4.37 4.43 -2.77
N ALA A 36 3.74 3.90 -1.71
CA ALA A 36 3.35 2.50 -1.63
C ALA A 36 2.29 2.13 -2.67
N GLN A 37 1.30 2.99 -2.93
CA GLN A 37 0.31 2.74 -3.98
C GLN A 37 0.95 2.70 -5.36
N TRP A 38 1.89 3.61 -5.65
CA TRP A 38 2.65 3.58 -6.91
C TRP A 38 3.54 2.35 -7.02
N CYS A 39 4.25 2.00 -5.95
CA CYS A 39 5.05 0.78 -5.88
C CYS A 39 4.20 -0.45 -6.17
N CYS A 40 3.08 -0.61 -5.47
CA CYS A 40 2.15 -1.73 -5.68
C CYS A 40 1.60 -1.77 -7.11
N LEU A 41 1.23 -0.62 -7.68
CA LEU A 41 0.71 -0.59 -9.04
C LEU A 41 1.77 -1.01 -10.08
N LEU A 42 2.96 -0.42 -10.01
CA LEU A 42 4.02 -0.63 -11.00
C LEU A 42 4.65 -2.02 -10.86
N ALA A 43 5.03 -2.42 -9.64
CA ALA A 43 5.55 -3.76 -9.38
C ALA A 43 4.48 -4.82 -9.68
N GLY A 44 3.22 -4.55 -9.33
CA GLY A 44 2.11 -5.44 -9.61
C GLY A 44 1.96 -5.71 -11.11
N LEU A 45 1.95 -4.65 -11.93
CA LEU A 45 1.88 -4.78 -13.38
C LEU A 45 3.12 -5.50 -13.96
N ALA A 46 4.32 -5.15 -13.49
CA ALA A 46 5.56 -5.77 -13.95
C ALA A 46 5.57 -7.28 -13.68
N LEU A 47 5.15 -7.71 -12.48
CA LEU A 47 5.10 -9.12 -12.11
C LEU A 47 4.02 -9.89 -12.85
N LEU A 48 2.87 -9.26 -13.13
CA LEU A 48 1.84 -9.89 -13.97
C LEU A 48 2.37 -10.16 -15.39
N LEU A 49 3.08 -9.19 -15.97
CA LEU A 49 3.71 -9.36 -17.28
C LEU A 49 4.82 -10.40 -17.23
N ALA A 50 5.68 -10.37 -16.21
CA ALA A 50 6.76 -11.34 -16.03
C ALA A 50 6.21 -12.77 -15.88
N GLY A 51 5.17 -12.98 -15.07
CA GLY A 51 4.55 -14.30 -14.93
C GLY A 51 3.87 -14.77 -16.22
N LEU A 52 3.17 -13.88 -16.94
CA LEU A 52 2.49 -14.25 -18.19
C LEU A 52 3.49 -14.62 -19.31
N PHE A 53 4.51 -13.78 -19.54
CA PHE A 53 5.55 -14.08 -20.52
C PHE A 53 6.47 -15.21 -20.07
N GLY A 54 6.65 -15.37 -18.76
CA GLY A 54 7.37 -16.49 -18.17
C GLY A 54 6.72 -17.81 -18.52
N PHE A 55 5.40 -17.93 -18.46
CA PHE A 55 4.69 -19.14 -18.89
C PHE A 55 4.84 -19.46 -20.39
N ILE A 56 5.08 -18.44 -21.22
CA ILE A 56 5.41 -18.64 -22.64
C ILE A 56 6.84 -19.19 -22.79
N ALA A 57 7.76 -18.76 -21.92
CA ALA A 57 9.15 -19.24 -21.91
C ALA A 57 9.29 -20.64 -21.31
N ASP A 58 8.61 -20.91 -20.18
CA ASP A 58 8.61 -22.19 -19.50
C ASP A 58 7.37 -22.36 -18.60
N ALA A 59 6.69 -23.50 -18.73
CA ALA A 59 5.50 -23.85 -17.95
C ALA A 59 5.67 -25.11 -17.10
N SER A 60 6.91 -25.59 -16.91
CA SER A 60 7.22 -26.80 -16.15
C SER A 60 6.99 -26.60 -14.66
N PHE A 61 6.44 -27.62 -14.01
CA PHE A 61 6.25 -27.67 -12.56
C PHE A 61 7.09 -28.79 -11.93
N SER A 62 8.18 -29.19 -12.60
CA SER A 62 9.13 -30.13 -12.01
C SER A 62 9.84 -29.51 -10.80
N VAL A 63 10.33 -30.36 -9.90
CA VAL A 63 10.89 -29.97 -8.61
C VAL A 63 12.06 -30.88 -8.24
N GLY A 64 12.92 -30.41 -7.33
CA GLY A 64 14.05 -31.16 -6.82
C GLY A 64 15.12 -31.40 -7.87
N ASN A 65 15.64 -32.63 -7.96
CA ASN A 65 16.73 -32.96 -8.87
C ASN A 65 16.33 -32.92 -10.36
N GLU A 66 15.04 -32.93 -10.65
CA GLU A 66 14.49 -32.82 -12.01
C GLU A 66 14.03 -31.39 -12.32
N LEU A 67 14.47 -30.39 -11.53
CA LEU A 67 14.05 -29.00 -11.70
C LEU A 67 14.44 -28.48 -13.09
N GLU A 68 13.42 -28.16 -13.86
CA GLU A 68 13.56 -27.58 -15.19
C GLU A 68 13.42 -26.06 -15.10
N SER A 69 14.13 -25.36 -15.98
CA SER A 69 14.04 -23.91 -16.10
C SER A 69 14.24 -23.48 -17.54
N GLY A 70 13.38 -22.59 -18.01
CA GLY A 70 13.62 -21.78 -19.19
C GLY A 70 14.27 -20.44 -18.83
N SER A 71 14.45 -19.61 -19.85
CA SER A 71 15.02 -18.27 -19.69
C SER A 71 14.12 -17.23 -20.33
N LEU A 72 13.76 -16.19 -19.55
CA LEU A 72 13.05 -15.02 -20.03
C LEU A 72 13.91 -13.79 -19.81
N LEU A 73 14.40 -13.15 -20.88
CA LEU A 73 15.27 -11.95 -20.79
C LEU A 73 16.51 -12.12 -19.88
N GLY A 74 17.01 -13.35 -19.73
CA GLY A 74 18.13 -13.66 -18.84
C GLY A 74 17.74 -14.05 -17.41
N PHE A 75 16.45 -14.07 -17.07
CA PHE A 75 15.91 -14.56 -15.80
C PHE A 75 15.54 -16.04 -15.90
N ALA A 76 15.91 -16.84 -14.90
CA ALA A 76 15.55 -18.25 -14.86
C ALA A 76 14.11 -18.39 -14.37
N VAL A 77 13.28 -19.06 -15.17
CA VAL A 77 11.84 -19.16 -14.91
C VAL A 77 11.35 -20.60 -15.06
N ASN A 78 10.35 -20.96 -14.27
CA ASN A 78 9.53 -22.16 -14.44
C ASN A 78 8.07 -21.86 -14.06
N GLY A 79 7.19 -22.83 -14.23
CA GLY A 79 5.76 -22.70 -13.91
C GLY A 79 5.48 -22.24 -12.47
N LEU A 80 6.23 -22.72 -11.47
CA LEU A 80 6.07 -22.28 -10.08
C LEU A 80 6.51 -20.82 -9.88
N HIS A 81 7.66 -20.42 -10.42
CA HIS A 81 8.16 -19.04 -10.38
C HIS A 81 7.13 -18.08 -11.01
N ASN A 82 6.61 -18.46 -12.18
CA ASN A 82 5.63 -17.68 -12.93
C ASN A 82 4.31 -17.54 -12.17
N LEU A 83 3.85 -18.61 -11.52
CA LEU A 83 2.64 -18.57 -10.70
C LEU A 83 2.82 -17.64 -9.49
N VAL A 84 3.98 -17.68 -8.83
CA VAL A 84 4.31 -16.77 -7.71
C VAL A 84 4.33 -15.32 -8.17
N HIS A 85 4.88 -15.02 -9.35
CA HIS A 85 4.84 -13.70 -9.96
C HIS A 85 3.41 -13.23 -10.25
N LEU A 86 2.56 -14.08 -10.85
CA LEU A 86 1.16 -13.73 -11.10
C LEU A 86 0.38 -13.46 -9.80
N ALA A 87 0.54 -14.32 -8.79
CA ALA A 87 -0.14 -14.18 -7.50
C ALA A 87 0.31 -12.91 -6.77
N SER A 88 1.62 -12.65 -6.72
CA SER A 88 2.20 -11.43 -6.15
C SER A 88 1.73 -10.19 -6.90
N GLY A 89 1.73 -10.25 -8.23
CA GLY A 89 1.33 -9.16 -9.09
C GLY A 89 -0.13 -8.76 -8.90
N LEU A 90 -1.02 -9.75 -8.82
CA LEU A 90 -2.45 -9.53 -8.54
C LEU A 90 -2.67 -8.95 -7.15
N LEU A 91 -2.00 -9.48 -6.13
CA LEU A 91 -2.09 -8.97 -4.76
C LEU A 91 -1.70 -7.50 -4.67
N LEU A 92 -0.56 -7.14 -5.28
CA LEU A 92 -0.08 -5.76 -5.36
C LEU A 92 -1.06 -4.86 -6.11
N LEU A 93 -1.57 -5.32 -7.26
CA LEU A 93 -2.51 -4.53 -8.06
C LEU A 93 -3.80 -4.21 -7.27
N VAL A 94 -4.35 -5.20 -6.58
CA VAL A 94 -5.52 -5.01 -5.69
C VAL A 94 -5.18 -4.07 -4.54
N ALA A 95 -4.02 -4.25 -3.90
CA ALA A 95 -3.59 -3.43 -2.77
C ALA A 95 -3.36 -1.96 -3.14
N SER A 96 -2.97 -1.67 -4.39
CA SER A 96 -2.70 -0.31 -4.87
C SER A 96 -3.90 0.65 -4.75
N ARG A 97 -5.13 0.11 -4.63
CA ARG A 97 -6.38 0.87 -4.56
C ARG A 97 -6.53 1.67 -3.27
N GLU A 98 -5.97 1.18 -2.16
CA GLU A 98 -6.18 1.74 -0.83
C GLU A 98 -4.85 2.08 -0.14
N ARG A 99 -4.73 3.26 0.48
CA ARG A 99 -3.46 3.73 1.09
C ARG A 99 -2.95 2.80 2.19
N THR A 100 -3.84 2.36 3.08
CA THR A 100 -3.54 1.48 4.23
C THR A 100 -3.11 0.10 3.77
N THR A 101 -3.88 -0.50 2.86
CA THR A 101 -3.58 -1.81 2.30
C THR A 101 -2.29 -1.78 1.48
N ALA A 102 -2.10 -0.79 0.61
CA ALA A 102 -0.89 -0.63 -0.17
C ALA A 102 0.36 -0.55 0.72
N LYS A 103 0.31 0.20 1.81
CA LYS A 103 1.42 0.28 2.76
C LYS A 103 1.77 -1.09 3.35
N ALA A 104 0.79 -1.77 3.93
CA ALA A 104 1.02 -3.07 4.56
C ALA A 104 1.53 -4.11 3.56
N VAL A 105 0.92 -4.16 2.37
CA VAL A 105 1.29 -5.10 1.30
C VAL A 105 2.65 -4.77 0.71
N ALA A 106 3.03 -3.50 0.52
CA ALA A 106 4.35 -3.14 0.03
C ALA A 106 5.47 -3.59 0.98
N ILE A 107 5.27 -3.44 2.30
CA ILE A 107 6.22 -3.92 3.32
C ILE A 107 6.31 -5.45 3.28
N ALA A 108 5.16 -6.14 3.30
CA ALA A 108 5.12 -7.60 3.25
C ALA A 108 5.77 -8.14 1.97
N PHE A 109 5.45 -7.55 0.82
CA PHE A 109 6.07 -7.85 -0.47
C PHE A 109 7.58 -7.67 -0.42
N GLY A 110 8.05 -6.52 0.07
CA GLY A 110 9.48 -6.24 0.15
C GLY A 110 10.22 -7.23 1.07
N ALA A 111 9.62 -7.59 2.21
CA ALA A 111 10.15 -8.60 3.11
C ALA A 111 10.20 -9.99 2.47
N THR A 112 9.12 -10.43 1.81
CA THR A 112 9.05 -11.73 1.13
C THR A 112 10.11 -11.84 0.04
N TYR A 113 10.25 -10.84 -0.82
CA TYR A 113 11.25 -10.86 -1.89
C TYR A 113 12.68 -10.78 -1.35
N GLY A 114 12.87 -10.13 -0.19
CA GLY A 114 14.14 -10.16 0.53
C GLY A 114 14.50 -11.55 1.06
N VAL A 115 13.52 -12.29 1.59
CA VAL A 115 13.71 -13.69 2.01
C VAL A 115 14.03 -14.59 0.82
N VAL A 116 13.29 -14.44 -0.29
CA VAL A 116 13.54 -15.19 -1.54
C VAL A 116 14.96 -14.94 -2.05
N ALA A 117 15.38 -13.67 -2.13
CA ALA A 117 16.75 -13.32 -2.53
C ALA A 117 17.80 -13.92 -1.59
N LEU A 118 17.55 -13.88 -0.28
CA LEU A 118 18.49 -14.43 0.70
C LEU A 118 18.64 -15.94 0.53
N ILE A 119 17.53 -16.68 0.37
CA ILE A 119 17.58 -18.12 0.12
C ILE A 119 18.30 -18.40 -1.20
N GLY A 120 17.95 -17.68 -2.28
CA GLY A 120 18.60 -17.87 -3.58
C GLY A 120 20.08 -17.54 -3.60
N LEU A 121 20.57 -16.65 -2.72
CA LEU A 121 22.00 -16.40 -2.55
C LEU A 121 22.71 -17.49 -1.73
N ILE A 122 21.99 -18.16 -0.82
CA ILE A 122 22.53 -19.25 0.01
C ILE A 122 22.57 -20.56 -0.79
N ASP A 123 21.46 -20.91 -1.46
CA ASP A 123 21.32 -22.14 -2.24
C ASP A 123 22.07 -22.01 -3.58
N GLY A 124 22.00 -20.84 -4.23
CA GLY A 124 22.86 -20.44 -5.35
C GLY A 124 22.29 -20.68 -6.76
N ASN A 125 21.29 -21.54 -6.89
CA ASN A 125 20.69 -21.93 -8.19
C ASN A 125 19.16 -22.08 -8.15
N ASP A 126 18.58 -22.26 -6.96
CA ASP A 126 17.14 -22.36 -6.78
C ASP A 126 16.72 -21.87 -5.39
N VAL A 127 15.41 -21.88 -5.13
CA VAL A 127 14.82 -21.67 -3.82
C VAL A 127 14.12 -22.97 -3.43
N LEU A 128 14.71 -23.68 -2.46
CA LEU A 128 14.18 -24.93 -1.89
C LEU A 128 13.95 -26.06 -2.93
N GLY A 129 14.64 -26.03 -4.07
CA GLY A 129 14.45 -26.97 -5.18
C GLY A 129 13.14 -26.79 -5.96
N LEU A 130 12.44 -25.65 -5.79
CA LEU A 130 11.12 -25.41 -6.41
C LEU A 130 11.15 -24.33 -7.48
N ILE A 131 11.88 -23.26 -7.21
CA ILE A 131 11.89 -22.05 -8.02
C ILE A 131 13.32 -21.83 -8.48
N PRO A 132 13.64 -21.97 -9.78
CA PRO A 132 14.97 -21.69 -10.27
C PRO A 132 15.26 -20.20 -10.08
N ILE A 133 16.46 -19.89 -9.61
CA ILE A 133 16.88 -18.52 -9.35
C ILE A 133 18.34 -18.36 -9.76
N ASN A 134 18.60 -17.45 -10.70
CA ASN A 134 19.97 -17.14 -11.11
C ASN A 134 20.45 -15.82 -10.49
N SER A 135 21.67 -15.39 -10.83
CA SER A 135 22.22 -14.14 -10.31
C SER A 135 21.41 -12.91 -10.71
N ALA A 136 20.85 -12.88 -11.92
CA ALA A 136 20.00 -11.78 -12.39
C ALA A 136 18.69 -11.74 -11.59
N ASP A 137 18.08 -12.89 -11.34
CA ASP A 137 16.89 -13.00 -10.49
C ASP A 137 17.18 -12.48 -9.08
N ASN A 138 18.28 -12.92 -8.45
CA ASN A 138 18.65 -12.47 -7.10
C ASN A 138 18.81 -10.93 -7.02
N VAL A 139 19.48 -10.32 -8.00
CA VAL A 139 19.63 -8.85 -8.07
C VAL A 139 18.27 -8.16 -8.19
N LEU A 140 17.39 -8.67 -9.04
CA LEU A 140 16.04 -8.13 -9.21
C LEU A 140 15.22 -8.26 -7.92
N HIS A 141 15.29 -9.41 -7.23
CA HIS A 141 14.60 -9.63 -5.97
C HIS A 141 15.09 -8.69 -4.86
N VAL A 142 16.41 -8.47 -4.76
CA VAL A 142 16.97 -7.46 -3.82
C VAL A 142 16.45 -6.07 -4.14
N GLY A 143 16.42 -5.69 -5.43
CA GLY A 143 15.86 -4.40 -5.86
C GLY A 143 14.39 -4.24 -5.46
N LEU A 144 13.56 -5.24 -5.75
CA LEU A 144 12.14 -5.25 -5.36
C LEU A 144 11.95 -5.21 -3.84
N ALA A 145 12.79 -5.94 -3.10
CA ALA A 145 12.77 -5.96 -1.64
C ALA A 145 12.97 -4.55 -1.07
N LEU A 146 14.03 -3.87 -1.53
CA LEU A 146 14.36 -2.51 -1.09
C LEU A 146 13.27 -1.51 -1.48
N ILE A 147 12.80 -1.54 -2.73
CA ILE A 147 11.76 -0.62 -3.20
C ILE A 147 10.47 -0.81 -2.41
N GLY A 148 10.03 -2.06 -2.21
CA GLY A 148 8.81 -2.38 -1.45
C GLY A 148 8.89 -1.93 0.01
N LEU A 149 9.98 -2.26 0.69
CA LEU A 149 10.21 -1.87 2.09
C LEU A 149 10.26 -0.35 2.23
N VAL A 150 11.07 0.34 1.41
CA VAL A 150 11.20 1.79 1.48
C VAL A 150 9.87 2.47 1.17
N ALA A 151 9.22 2.12 0.06
CA ALA A 151 7.94 2.71 -0.34
C ALA A 151 6.84 2.51 0.73
N GLY A 152 6.80 1.32 1.33
CA GLY A 152 5.90 1.00 2.44
C GLY A 152 6.18 1.86 3.67
N LEU A 153 7.45 1.92 4.12
CA LEU A 153 7.85 2.64 5.32
C LEU A 153 7.64 4.16 5.19
N VAL A 154 7.95 4.75 4.03
CA VAL A 154 7.79 6.21 3.81
C VAL A 154 6.34 6.64 3.57
N SER A 155 5.44 5.69 3.27
CA SER A 155 4.03 6.02 2.99
C SER A 155 3.24 6.30 4.27
N ARG A 156 2.45 7.37 4.24
CA ARG A 156 1.51 7.72 5.31
C ARG A 156 0.12 7.16 5.01
N THR A 157 -0.51 6.59 6.02
CA THR A 157 -1.92 6.23 6.02
C THR A 157 -2.68 7.44 6.56
N ALA A 158 -3.56 8.05 5.77
CA ALA A 158 -4.30 9.24 6.19
C ALA A 158 -4.97 8.97 7.55
N ASP A 159 -4.71 9.87 8.51
CA ASP A 159 -5.16 9.70 9.89
C ASP A 159 -6.67 9.54 9.94
N ARG A 160 -7.14 8.53 10.68
CA ARG A 160 -8.53 8.44 11.16
C ARG A 160 -8.75 9.52 12.22
N ARG A 161 -8.62 10.80 11.87
CA ARG A 161 -8.92 11.92 12.75
C ARG A 161 -10.21 12.57 12.27
N HIS A 162 -11.14 12.73 13.23
CA HIS A 162 -12.49 13.31 13.16
C HIS A 162 -13.62 12.30 12.90
N SER A 163 -14.53 11.99 13.83
CA SER A 163 -15.13 12.88 14.85
C SER A 163 -15.39 12.18 16.19
N ASP A 164 -14.49 12.39 17.17
CA ASP A 164 -14.95 12.57 18.55
C ASP A 164 -15.44 14.02 18.64
N THR A 165 -16.59 14.30 18.04
CA THR A 165 -17.39 15.45 18.45
C THR A 165 -17.83 15.17 19.87
N VAL A 166 -17.03 15.67 20.81
CA VAL A 166 -17.46 16.33 22.04
C VAL A 166 -18.88 15.90 22.43
N VAL A 167 -18.98 14.86 23.24
CA VAL A 167 -20.13 14.68 24.13
C VAL A 167 -20.10 15.88 25.07
N ASP A 168 -20.75 16.97 24.67
CA ASP A 168 -21.01 18.08 25.56
C ASP A 168 -22.05 17.60 26.58
N ARG A 169 -21.51 17.16 27.70
CA ARG A 169 -22.24 16.84 28.92
C ARG A 169 -22.52 18.18 29.60
N THR A 170 -23.73 18.74 29.44
CA THR A 170 -24.52 19.51 30.44
C THR A 170 -25.81 20.03 29.77
N SER A 171 -27.02 19.73 30.23
CA SER A 171 -27.58 20.23 31.50
C SER A 171 -28.82 19.42 31.93
N PRO A 172 -29.06 19.24 33.25
CA PRO A 172 -30.32 18.72 33.77
C PRO A 172 -31.38 19.83 33.84
N THR A 173 -32.57 19.59 33.31
CA THR A 173 -33.76 20.39 33.63
C THR A 173 -34.65 19.58 34.57
N ALA A 174 -34.64 20.01 35.84
CA ALA A 174 -35.76 19.83 36.76
C ALA A 174 -36.82 20.89 36.48
#